data_AF-A0A422NZU0-F1
#
_entry.id   AF-A0A422NZU0-F1
#
_cell.length_a   1.000
_cell.length_b   1.000
_cell.length_c   1.000
_cell.angle_alpha   90.00
_cell.angle_beta   90.00
_cell.angle_gamma   90.00
#
_symmetry.space_group_name_H-M   'P 1'
#
loop_
_entity.id
_entity.type
_entity.pdbx_description
1 polymer ?
#
loop_
_entity_poly.entity_id
_entity_poly.type
_entity_poly.pdbx_seq_one_letter_code
_entity_poly.pdbx_strand_id
1 'polypeptide(L)'
;MENPTEKALLQMAETIERAIDDEMEHIDNMDDEELMLLRRKRLKTLKEMGERRDAWLKKGHGQLQELTDPKEFFTAVEHSERVVVHFMRRSTLRCSILDRHLRAIAVKHFETRFCFVDVERLPVLAERFNVMMLPTLMLIEKKNTFHSIIGFDEFGGTDDFSTDTLVNVLSHYGMLNERGMFSADQSNE
;
A
#
# COMPACT_ATOMS: atom_id res chain seq x y z
N MET A 1 -47.34 3.95 10.62
CA MET A 1 -46.82 4.51 9.35
C MET A 1 -45.46 3.85 9.15
N GLU A 2 -45.36 2.91 8.22
CA GLU A 2 -44.09 2.23 7.91
C GLU A 2 -43.04 3.25 7.48
N ASN A 3 -41.82 3.11 7.98
CA ASN A 3 -40.76 4.08 7.79
C ASN A 3 -40.24 3.97 6.33
N PRO A 4 -40.29 5.04 5.52
CA PRO A 4 -39.86 4.99 4.11
C PRO A 4 -38.41 4.51 3.92
N THR A 5 -37.56 4.65 4.94
CA THR A 5 -36.19 4.10 4.94
C THR A 5 -36.14 2.58 5.11
N GLU A 6 -37.03 1.97 5.90
CA GLU A 6 -37.12 0.51 6.03
C GLU A 6 -37.53 -0.15 4.71
N LYS A 7 -38.47 0.47 3.99
CA LYS A 7 -38.94 -0.03 2.69
C LYS A 7 -37.85 0.00 1.63
N ALA A 8 -37.03 1.06 1.61
CA ALA A 8 -35.90 1.16 0.69
C ALA A 8 -34.80 0.14 1.03
N LEU A 9 -34.50 -0.08 2.32
CA LEU A 9 -33.55 -1.10 2.77
C LEU A 9 -33.99 -2.51 2.39
N LEU A 10 -35.29 -2.82 2.53
CA LEU A 10 -35.85 -4.11 2.10
C LEU A 10 -35.72 -4.33 0.59
N GLN A 11 -36.04 -3.32 -0.22
CA GLN A 11 -35.90 -3.42 -1.69
C GLN A 11 -34.46 -3.60 -2.13
N MET A 12 -33.51 -2.94 -1.46
CA MET A 12 -32.08 -3.14 -1.71
C MET A 12 -31.64 -4.56 -1.34
N ALA A 13 -32.09 -5.08 -0.19
CA ALA A 13 -31.78 -6.44 0.24
C ALA A 13 -32.33 -7.49 -0.74
N GLU A 14 -33.59 -7.37 -1.18
CA GLU A 14 -34.17 -8.28 -2.20
C GLU A 14 -33.42 -8.22 -3.53
N THR A 15 -32.94 -7.04 -3.93
CA THR A 15 -32.17 -6.88 -5.18
C THR A 15 -30.80 -7.56 -5.07
N ILE A 16 -30.16 -7.46 -3.91
CA ILE A 16 -28.88 -8.13 -3.63
C ILE A 16 -29.08 -9.66 -3.59
N GLU A 17 -30.12 -10.14 -2.93
CA GLU A 17 -30.44 -11.57 -2.83
C GLU A 17 -30.66 -12.18 -4.22
N ARG A 18 -31.48 -11.53 -5.07
CA ARG A 18 -31.68 -11.98 -6.45
C ARG A 18 -30.40 -12.00 -7.27
N ALA A 19 -29.55 -10.98 -7.14
CA ALA A 19 -28.28 -10.95 -7.86
C ALA A 19 -27.34 -12.10 -7.43
N ILE A 20 -27.37 -12.50 -6.15
CA ILE A 20 -26.61 -13.64 -5.64
C ILE A 20 -27.18 -14.95 -6.18
N ASP A 21 -28.50 -15.12 -6.17
CA ASP A 21 -29.16 -16.33 -6.68
C ASP A 21 -28.90 -16.52 -8.19
N ASP A 22 -28.97 -15.44 -8.97
CA ASP A 22 -28.66 -15.45 -10.41
C ASP A 22 -27.19 -15.86 -10.67
N GLU A 23 -26.24 -15.36 -9.86
CA GLU A 23 -24.82 -15.72 -9.98
C GLU A 23 -24.55 -17.17 -9.54
N MET A 24 -25.26 -17.67 -8.53
CA MET A 24 -25.20 -19.07 -8.11
C MET A 24 -25.73 -20.01 -9.19
N GLU A 25 -26.89 -19.69 -9.78
CA GLU A 25 -27.45 -20.47 -10.88
C GLU A 25 -26.54 -20.45 -12.12
N HIS A 26 -25.87 -19.32 -12.39
CA HIS A 26 -24.88 -19.24 -13.46
C HIS A 26 -23.70 -20.19 -13.19
N ILE A 27 -23.15 -20.21 -11.96
CA ILE A 27 -22.03 -21.09 -11.58
C ILE A 27 -22.39 -22.57 -11.70
N ASP A 28 -23.59 -22.95 -11.23
CA ASP A 28 -24.06 -24.34 -11.27
C ASP A 28 -24.30 -24.83 -12.71
N ASN A 29 -24.59 -23.91 -13.64
CA ASN A 29 -24.81 -24.19 -15.06
C ASN A 29 -23.60 -23.89 -15.95
N MET A 30 -22.45 -23.51 -15.39
CA MET A 30 -21.23 -23.29 -16.17
C MET A 30 -20.80 -24.57 -16.87
N ASP A 31 -20.54 -24.48 -18.17
CA ASP A 31 -20.03 -25.62 -18.91
C ASP A 31 -18.54 -25.90 -18.62
N ASP A 32 -18.08 -27.09 -18.99
CA ASP A 32 -16.70 -27.52 -18.77
C ASP A 32 -15.67 -26.60 -19.46
N GLU A 33 -16.03 -25.91 -20.54
CA GLU A 33 -15.16 -25.03 -21.31
C GLU A 33 -14.98 -23.67 -20.61
N GLU A 34 -16.07 -23.09 -20.08
CA GLU A 34 -16.08 -21.89 -19.25
C GLU A 34 -15.31 -22.11 -17.95
N LEU A 35 -15.51 -23.26 -17.29
CA LEU A 35 -14.73 -23.69 -16.12
C LEU A 35 -13.24 -23.78 -16.44
N MET A 36 -12.87 -24.35 -17.59
CA MET A 36 -11.48 -24.40 -18.05
C MET A 36 -10.91 -23.02 -18.34
N LEU A 37 -11.69 -22.13 -18.96
CA LEU A 37 -11.26 -20.75 -19.25
C LEU A 37 -10.99 -19.98 -17.95
N LEU A 38 -11.89 -20.08 -16.96
CA LEU A 38 -11.73 -19.45 -15.66
C LEU A 38 -10.47 -19.96 -14.94
N ARG A 39 -10.21 -21.27 -14.97
CA ARG A 39 -8.98 -21.87 -14.43
C ARG A 39 -7.73 -21.32 -15.11
N ARG A 40 -7.70 -21.25 -16.44
CA ARG A 40 -6.56 -20.67 -17.19
C ARG A 40 -6.34 -19.20 -16.83
N LYS A 41 -7.41 -18.42 -16.71
CA LYS A 41 -7.35 -17.00 -16.31
C LYS A 41 -6.72 -16.83 -14.93
N ARG A 42 -7.19 -17.61 -13.94
CA ARG A 42 -6.65 -17.60 -12.56
C ARG A 42 -5.19 -18.05 -12.50
N LEU A 43 -4.83 -19.10 -13.24
CA LEU A 43 -3.45 -19.59 -13.27
C LEU A 43 -2.50 -18.54 -13.89
N LYS A 44 -2.94 -17.87 -14.96
CA LYS A 44 -2.19 -16.80 -15.61
C LYS A 44 -1.98 -15.62 -14.66
N THR A 45 -3.03 -15.13 -14.00
CA THR A 45 -2.90 -14.02 -13.05
C THR A 45 -2.01 -14.38 -11.87
N LEU A 46 -2.11 -15.59 -11.31
CA LEU A 46 -1.21 -16.04 -10.25
C LEU A 46 0.25 -16.08 -10.69
N LYS A 47 0.52 -16.53 -11.92
CA LYS A 47 1.87 -16.57 -12.49
C LYS A 47 2.45 -15.16 -12.67
N GLU A 48 1.69 -14.26 -13.27
CA GLU A 48 2.08 -12.85 -13.47
C GLU A 48 2.35 -12.15 -12.14
N MET A 49 1.53 -12.41 -11.11
CA MET A 49 1.76 -11.88 -9.76
C MET A 49 3.05 -12.43 -9.14
N GLY A 50 3.33 -13.73 -9.30
CA GLY A 50 4.57 -14.34 -8.84
C GLY A 50 5.80 -13.68 -9.48
N GLU A 51 5.78 -13.51 -10.81
CA GLU A 51 6.86 -12.86 -11.55
C GLU A 51 7.04 -11.39 -11.13
N ARG A 52 5.94 -10.65 -10.92
CA ARG A 52 5.98 -9.26 -10.45
C ARG A 52 6.56 -9.16 -9.03
N ARG A 53 6.15 -10.04 -8.13
CA ARG A 53 6.69 -10.16 -6.77
C ARG A 53 8.19 -10.46 -6.78
N ASP A 54 8.63 -11.42 -7.60
CA ASP A 54 10.04 -11.77 -7.71
C ASP A 54 10.88 -10.60 -8.26
N ALA A 55 10.33 -9.84 -9.21
CA ALA A 55 10.97 -8.63 -9.73
C ALA A 55 11.11 -7.55 -8.65
N TRP A 56 10.09 -7.35 -7.81
CA TRP A 56 10.13 -6.41 -6.69
C TRP A 56 11.12 -6.85 -5.59
N LEU A 57 11.15 -8.13 -5.25
CA LEU A 57 12.12 -8.70 -4.30
C LEU A 57 13.56 -8.45 -4.75
N LYS A 58 13.87 -8.65 -6.03
CA LYS A 58 15.19 -8.34 -6.61
C LYS A 58 15.58 -6.86 -6.48
N LYS A 59 14.58 -5.98 -6.42
CA LYS A 59 14.74 -4.53 -6.22
C LYS A 59 14.76 -4.14 -4.74
N GLY A 60 14.68 -5.08 -3.80
CA GLY A 60 14.72 -4.80 -2.36
C GLY A 60 13.38 -4.41 -1.73
N HIS A 61 12.26 -4.68 -2.40
CA HIS A 61 10.91 -4.55 -1.81
C HIS A 61 10.63 -5.70 -0.85
N GLY A 62 9.55 -5.60 -0.06
CA GLY A 62 9.16 -6.65 0.89
C GLY A 62 9.77 -6.50 2.28
N GLN A 63 10.58 -5.47 2.51
CA GLN A 63 11.22 -5.16 3.79
C GLN A 63 11.46 -3.66 3.93
N LEU A 64 11.74 -3.21 5.15
CA LEU A 64 12.23 -1.86 5.42
C LEU A 64 13.76 -1.84 5.35
N GLN A 65 14.32 -1.16 4.35
CA GLN A 65 15.77 -1.11 4.10
C GLN A 65 16.40 0.22 4.52
N GLU A 66 17.56 0.17 5.18
CA GLU A 66 18.38 1.38 5.43
C GLU A 66 19.09 1.80 4.15
N LEU A 67 18.98 3.07 3.78
CA LEU A 67 19.78 3.68 2.73
C LEU A 67 20.96 4.39 3.39
N THR A 68 22.17 3.98 3.03
CA THR A 68 23.42 4.39 3.68
C THR A 68 24.25 5.36 2.87
N ASP A 69 23.89 5.59 1.60
CA ASP A 69 24.42 6.69 0.80
C ASP A 69 23.37 7.31 -0.15
N PRO A 70 23.61 8.51 -0.71
CA PRO A 70 22.66 9.15 -1.62
C PRO A 70 22.43 8.37 -2.93
N LYS A 71 23.39 7.58 -3.42
CA LYS A 71 23.23 6.82 -4.66
C LYS A 71 22.21 5.69 -4.48
N GLU A 72 22.20 5.05 -3.31
CA GLU A 72 21.19 4.05 -2.96
C GLU A 72 19.78 4.66 -2.97
N PHE A 73 19.61 5.88 -2.43
CA PHE A 73 18.35 6.61 -2.50
C PHE A 73 17.88 6.83 -3.94
N PHE A 74 18.73 7.42 -4.80
CA PHE A 74 18.32 7.68 -6.18
C PHE A 74 18.08 6.39 -6.97
N THR A 75 18.83 5.32 -6.67
CA THR A 75 18.62 4.00 -7.27
C THR A 75 17.28 3.41 -6.84
N ALA A 76 16.87 3.58 -5.58
CA ALA A 76 15.59 3.12 -5.08
C ALA A 76 14.42 3.81 -5.80
N VAL A 77 14.52 5.14 -5.94
CA VAL A 77 13.55 5.99 -6.65
C VAL A 77 13.51 5.70 -8.15
N GLU A 78 14.66 5.43 -8.78
CA GLU A 78 14.74 5.17 -10.22
C GLU A 78 14.09 3.83 -10.61
N HIS A 79 14.27 2.79 -9.78
CA HIS A 79 13.88 1.41 -10.14
C HIS A 79 12.52 0.97 -9.58
N SER A 80 11.85 1.82 -8.80
CA SER A 80 10.58 1.50 -8.15
C SER A 80 9.55 2.57 -8.47
N GLU A 81 8.32 2.16 -8.76
CA GLU A 81 7.24 3.10 -9.10
C GLU A 81 6.79 3.89 -7.87
N ARG A 82 6.63 3.21 -6.74
CA ARG A 82 6.26 3.80 -5.45
C ARG A 82 7.38 3.57 -4.43
N VAL A 83 7.80 4.64 -3.77
CA VAL A 83 8.82 4.59 -2.71
C VAL A 83 8.34 5.43 -1.53
N VAL A 84 8.41 4.84 -0.34
CA VAL A 84 8.19 5.52 0.93
C VAL A 84 9.53 5.60 1.66
N VAL A 85 9.96 6.81 1.99
CA VAL A 85 11.25 7.04 2.67
C VAL A 85 11.01 7.69 4.03
N HIS A 86 11.36 6.96 5.09
CA HIS A 86 11.33 7.46 6.46
C HIS A 86 12.64 8.15 6.81
N PHE A 87 12.63 9.48 6.87
CA PHE A 87 13.72 10.26 7.44
C PHE A 87 13.63 10.21 8.96
N MET A 88 14.66 9.63 9.58
CA MET A 88 14.63 9.22 10.97
C MET A 88 15.92 9.58 11.70
N ARG A 89 15.85 9.58 13.03
CA ARG A 89 17.01 9.64 13.92
C ARG A 89 16.83 8.57 15.01
N ARG A 90 17.88 7.79 15.26
CA ARG A 90 17.83 6.63 16.18
C ARG A 90 17.50 7.00 17.62
N SER A 91 17.90 8.19 18.07
CA SER A 91 17.62 8.70 19.42
C SER A 91 16.18 9.21 19.61
N THR A 92 15.38 9.32 18.54
CA THR A 92 14.01 9.83 18.60
C THR A 92 13.00 8.69 18.76
N LEU A 93 12.29 8.63 19.88
CA LEU A 93 11.29 7.59 20.17
C LEU A 93 10.19 7.47 19.09
N ARG A 94 9.66 8.60 18.60
CA ARG A 94 8.65 8.58 17.53
C ARG A 94 9.16 7.95 16.23
N CYS A 95 10.46 8.00 15.97
CA CYS A 95 11.03 7.33 14.80
C CYS A 95 10.96 5.79 14.91
N SER A 96 11.13 5.23 16.10
CA SER A 96 11.08 3.77 16.32
C SER A 96 9.65 3.24 16.25
N ILE A 97 8.67 4.03 16.68
CA ILE A 97 7.24 3.72 16.51
C ILE A 97 6.93 3.55 15.02
N LEU A 98 7.28 4.53 14.19
CA LEU A 98 7.02 4.48 12.75
C LEU A 98 7.78 3.32 12.07
N ASP A 99 9.04 3.09 12.44
CA ASP A 99 9.86 1.96 11.93
C ASP A 99 9.16 0.61 12.17
N ARG A 100 8.59 0.39 13.36
CA ARG A 100 7.83 -0.84 13.68
C ARG A 100 6.62 -1.03 12.77
N HIS A 101 5.82 0.01 12.55
CA HIS A 101 4.66 -0.08 11.65
C HIS A 101 5.07 -0.30 10.19
N LEU A 102 6.10 0.42 9.71
CA LEU A 102 6.64 0.26 8.36
C LEU A 102 7.17 -1.16 8.11
N ARG A 103 7.90 -1.77 9.07
CA ARG A 103 8.34 -3.16 8.96
C ARG A 103 7.18 -4.14 8.85
N ALA A 104 6.10 -3.90 9.61
CA ALA A 104 4.93 -4.77 9.61
C ALA A 104 4.16 -4.75 8.28
N ILE A 105 4.12 -3.59 7.59
CA ILE A 105 3.42 -3.46 6.30
C ILE A 105 4.29 -3.81 5.11
N ALA A 106 5.62 -3.61 5.18
CA ALA A 106 6.52 -3.85 4.07
C ALA A 106 6.47 -5.30 3.55
N VAL A 107 6.27 -6.27 4.44
CA VAL A 107 6.16 -7.70 4.07
C VAL A 107 4.84 -8.06 3.38
N LYS A 108 3.85 -7.14 3.37
CA LYS A 108 2.53 -7.33 2.75
C LYS A 108 2.36 -6.53 1.46
N HIS A 109 3.03 -5.39 1.37
CA HIS A 109 2.90 -4.43 0.27
C HIS A 109 4.20 -4.35 -0.54
N PHE A 110 4.34 -5.21 -1.55
CA PHE A 110 5.52 -5.25 -2.41
C PHE A 110 5.41 -4.27 -3.60
N GLU A 111 4.23 -3.70 -3.82
CA GLU A 111 4.02 -2.64 -4.80
C GLU A 111 4.81 -1.37 -4.44
N THR A 112 5.16 -1.22 -3.16
CA THR A 112 5.83 -0.04 -2.62
C THR A 112 7.12 -0.41 -1.92
N ARG A 113 8.19 0.29 -2.31
CA ARG A 113 9.50 0.12 -1.67
C ARG A 113 9.55 0.95 -0.40
N PHE A 114 9.84 0.29 0.72
CA PHE A 114 10.01 0.96 2.01
C PHE A 114 11.48 1.11 2.35
N CYS A 115 11.91 2.35 2.55
CA CYS A 115 13.27 2.70 2.91
C CYS A 115 13.28 3.62 4.12
N PHE A 116 14.41 3.70 4.81
CA PHE A 116 14.66 4.75 5.79
C PHE A 116 16.07 5.31 5.65
N VAL A 117 16.23 6.55 6.10
CA VAL A 117 17.48 7.29 6.09
C VAL A 117 17.71 7.85 7.49
N ASP A 118 18.83 7.46 8.10
CA ASP A 118 19.29 8.07 9.34
C ASP A 118 19.93 9.43 9.03
N VAL A 119 19.26 10.52 9.44
CA VAL A 119 19.70 11.88 9.09
C VAL A 119 21.01 12.27 9.77
N GLU A 120 21.40 11.60 10.86
CA GLU A 120 22.72 11.83 11.48
C GLU A 120 23.84 11.23 10.62
N ARG A 121 23.54 10.17 9.86
CA ARG A 121 24.49 9.52 8.95
C ARG A 121 24.50 10.16 7.56
N LEU A 122 23.34 10.62 7.08
CA LEU A 122 23.16 11.23 5.75
C LEU A 122 22.48 12.61 5.80
N PRO A 123 23.11 13.62 6.43
CA PRO A 123 22.52 14.96 6.56
C PRO A 123 22.28 15.64 5.22
N VAL A 124 23.15 15.42 4.22
CA VAL A 124 23.05 16.00 2.87
C VAL A 124 21.71 15.70 2.19
N LEU A 125 21.15 14.51 2.45
CA LEU A 125 19.87 14.13 1.86
C LEU A 125 18.71 14.85 2.55
N ALA A 126 18.75 14.95 3.87
CA ALA A 126 17.77 15.70 4.65
C ALA A 126 17.77 17.19 4.25
N GLU A 127 18.95 17.79 4.08
CA GLU A 127 19.10 19.17 3.60
C GLU A 127 18.55 19.34 2.18
N ARG A 128 18.89 18.43 1.26
CA ARG A 128 18.45 18.50 -0.14
C ARG A 128 16.93 18.48 -0.28
N PHE A 129 16.25 17.71 0.57
CA PHE A 129 14.79 17.62 0.56
C PHE A 129 14.10 18.49 1.61
N ASN A 130 14.84 19.40 2.26
CA ASN A 130 14.33 20.33 3.26
C ASN A 130 13.56 19.64 4.40
N VAL A 131 14.10 18.53 4.90
CA VAL A 131 13.53 17.78 6.03
C VAL A 131 13.88 18.49 7.33
N MET A 132 12.94 19.28 7.85
CA MET A 132 13.15 20.13 9.03
C MET A 132 12.76 19.45 10.35
N MET A 133 11.88 18.44 10.32
CA MET A 133 11.32 17.78 11.50
C MET A 133 11.39 16.25 11.35
N LEU A 134 11.44 15.54 12.48
CA LEU A 134 11.50 14.08 12.51
C LEU A 134 10.43 13.51 13.46
N PRO A 135 9.82 12.36 13.16
CA PRO A 135 9.96 11.62 11.90
C PRO A 135 9.33 12.37 10.71
N THR A 136 9.88 12.19 9.50
CA THR A 136 9.23 12.64 8.25
C THR A 136 9.14 11.46 7.30
N LEU A 137 7.93 11.17 6.81
CA LEU A 137 7.66 10.10 5.85
C LEU A 137 7.41 10.70 4.47
N MET A 138 8.39 10.59 3.59
CA MET A 138 8.33 11.13 2.24
C MET A 138 7.70 10.13 1.28
N LEU A 139 6.73 10.59 0.49
CA LEU A 139 6.00 9.78 -0.49
C LEU A 139 6.47 10.15 -1.91
N ILE A 140 6.93 9.15 -2.64
CA ILE A 140 7.51 9.31 -3.98
C ILE A 140 6.79 8.36 -4.92
N GLU A 141 6.20 8.90 -5.97
CA GLU A 141 5.59 8.12 -7.05
C GLU A 141 6.19 8.57 -8.39
N LYS A 142 6.57 7.61 -9.24
CA LYS A 142 7.11 7.85 -10.60
C LYS A 142 8.24 8.89 -10.58
N LYS A 143 9.14 8.76 -9.60
CA LYS A 143 10.32 9.61 -9.37
C LYS A 143 10.02 11.05 -8.92
N ASN A 144 8.76 11.37 -8.64
CA ASN A 144 8.35 12.67 -8.14
C ASN A 144 7.95 12.56 -6.67
N THR A 145 8.57 13.39 -5.83
CA THR A 145 8.11 13.59 -4.45
C THR A 145 6.88 14.50 -4.50
N PHE A 146 5.72 13.98 -4.12
CA PHE A 146 4.46 14.74 -4.18
C PHE A 146 3.90 15.08 -2.80
N HIS A 147 4.27 14.32 -1.75
CA HIS A 147 3.79 14.56 -0.39
C HIS A 147 4.85 14.16 0.65
N SER A 148 4.74 14.72 1.85
CA SER A 148 5.56 14.33 3.01
C SER A 148 4.74 14.48 4.28
N ILE A 149 4.62 13.38 5.02
CA ILE A 149 3.91 13.34 6.29
C ILE A 149 4.91 13.70 7.39
N ILE A 150 4.62 14.76 8.13
CA ILE A 150 5.51 15.28 9.17
C ILE A 150 4.96 14.87 10.54
N GLY A 151 5.79 14.24 11.37
CA GLY A 151 5.36 13.75 12.68
C GLY A 151 4.26 12.70 12.56
N PHE A 152 3.25 12.79 13.44
CA PHE A 152 2.10 11.89 13.49
C PHE A 152 0.78 12.59 13.20
N ASP A 153 0.81 13.80 12.65
CA ASP A 153 -0.38 14.65 12.52
C ASP A 153 -1.47 13.97 11.67
N GLU A 154 -1.08 13.31 10.59
CA GLU A 154 -1.99 12.56 9.72
C GLU A 154 -2.37 11.18 10.27
N PHE A 155 -1.68 10.69 11.31
CA PHE A 155 -2.01 9.44 12.01
C PHE A 155 -2.88 9.69 13.25
N GLY A 156 -3.44 10.89 13.39
CA GLY A 156 -4.28 11.30 14.52
C GLY A 156 -3.52 11.99 15.66
N GLY A 157 -2.24 12.32 15.48
CA GLY A 157 -1.43 13.09 16.44
C GLY A 157 -1.04 12.35 17.72
N THR A 158 -1.31 11.04 17.79
CA THR A 158 -1.01 10.19 18.95
C THR A 158 0.18 9.26 18.68
N ASP A 159 0.88 8.86 19.74
CA ASP A 159 2.01 7.92 19.65
C ASP A 159 1.52 6.45 19.53
N ASP A 160 0.25 6.18 19.83
CA ASP A 160 -0.35 4.83 19.87
C ASP A 160 -1.27 4.54 18.65
N PHE A 161 -0.99 5.12 17.49
CA PHE A 161 -1.76 4.83 16.27
C PHE A 161 -1.58 3.37 15.82
N SER A 162 -2.61 2.80 15.20
CA SER A 162 -2.57 1.41 14.74
C SER A 162 -1.84 1.28 13.40
N THR A 163 -1.35 0.07 13.09
CA THR A 163 -0.81 -0.21 11.75
C THR A 163 -1.84 0.03 10.65
N ASP A 164 -3.13 -0.24 10.93
CA ASP A 164 -4.21 -0.01 9.97
C ASP A 164 -4.40 1.48 9.68
N THR A 165 -4.20 2.37 10.66
CA THR A 165 -4.18 3.82 10.42
C THR A 165 -3.09 4.20 9.43
N LEU A 166 -1.87 3.66 9.58
CA LEU A 166 -0.78 3.91 8.63
C LEU A 166 -1.12 3.38 7.23
N VAL A 167 -1.72 2.18 7.14
CA VAL A 167 -2.16 1.60 5.87
C VAL A 167 -3.20 2.50 5.21
N ASN A 168 -4.23 2.93 5.94
CA ASN A 168 -5.30 3.78 5.41
C ASN A 168 -4.75 5.11 4.88
N VAL A 169 -3.84 5.75 5.61
CA VAL A 169 -3.22 7.01 5.19
C VAL A 169 -2.38 6.79 3.93
N LEU A 170 -1.53 5.76 3.89
CA LEU A 170 -0.71 5.49 2.71
C LEU A 170 -1.55 5.05 1.50
N SER A 171 -2.63 4.30 1.70
CA SER A 171 -3.60 3.95 0.65
C SER A 171 -4.33 5.18 0.12
N HIS A 172 -4.72 6.12 0.99
CA HIS A 172 -5.31 7.39 0.58
C HIS A 172 -4.40 8.18 -0.38
N TYR A 173 -3.09 8.13 -0.16
CA TYR A 173 -2.09 8.72 -1.07
C TYR A 173 -1.70 7.83 -2.26
N GLY A 174 -2.39 6.71 -2.50
CA GLY A 174 -2.08 5.78 -3.59
C GLY A 174 -0.78 4.99 -3.39
N MET A 175 -0.15 5.09 -2.21
CA MET A 175 1.09 4.40 -1.91
C MET A 175 0.87 2.92 -1.55
N LEU A 176 -0.34 2.48 -1.23
CA LEU A 176 -0.64 1.07 -0.96
C LEU A 176 -1.96 0.65 -1.57
N ASN A 177 -2.01 -0.60 -2.04
CA ASN A 177 -3.25 -1.20 -2.51
C ASN A 177 -4.09 -1.64 -1.30
N GLU A 178 -5.38 -1.30 -1.26
CA GLU A 178 -6.25 -1.49 -0.09
C GLU A 178 -6.36 -2.94 0.43
N ARG A 179 -6.26 -3.94 -0.47
CA ARG A 179 -6.24 -5.38 -0.11
C ARG A 179 -4.84 -6.00 -0.30
N GLY A 180 -3.80 -5.17 -0.32
CA GLY A 180 -2.41 -5.55 -0.60
C GLY A 180 -2.17 -5.89 -2.06
N MET A 181 -1.08 -6.62 -2.33
CA MET A 181 -0.58 -6.98 -3.67
C MET A 181 -1.64 -7.55 -4.63
N PHE A 182 -2.70 -8.16 -4.11
CA PHE A 182 -3.75 -8.82 -4.89
C PHE A 182 -4.84 -7.87 -5.40
N SER A 183 -4.89 -6.65 -4.90
CA SER A 183 -5.73 -5.60 -5.48
C SER A 183 -4.97 -5.05 -6.68
N ALA A 184 -5.58 -5.10 -7.87
CA ALA A 184 -5.03 -4.45 -9.05
C ALA A 184 -4.66 -2.99 -8.71
N ASP A 185 -3.60 -2.47 -9.33
CA ASP A 185 -3.34 -1.03 -9.35
C ASP A 185 -4.68 -0.37 -9.73
N GLN A 186 -5.21 0.49 -8.87
CA GLN A 186 -6.51 1.12 -9.09
C GLN A 186 -6.45 1.94 -10.38
N SER A 187 -6.75 1.29 -11.50
CA SER A 187 -7.17 1.92 -12.73
C SER A 187 -8.69 1.86 -12.72
N ASN A 188 -9.30 2.88 -12.15
CA ASN A 188 -10.65 3.28 -12.49
C ASN A 188 -10.63 4.80 -12.59
N GLU A 189 -10.68 5.26 -13.84
CA GLU A 189 -11.11 6.58 -14.33
C GLU A 189 -10.59 7.85 -13.64
#